data_AF-A0ABD8AUS9-F1
#
_entry.id   AF-A0ABD8AUS9-F1
#
_cell.length_a   1.000
_cell.length_b   1.000
_cell.length_c   1.000
_cell.angle_alpha   90.00
_cell.angle_beta   90.00
_cell.angle_gamma   90.00
#
_symmetry.space_group_name_H-M   'P 1'
#
loop_
_entity.id
_entity.type
_entity.pdbx_description
1 polymer ?
#
loop_
_entity_poly.entity_id
_entity_poly.type
_entity_poly.pdbx_seq_one_letter_code
_entity_poly.pdbx_strand_id
1 'polypeptide(L)'
;MTKRMGALLLTLLLTVSMALTACSSKQEPKEALKTAAANASKLTSYEMSSNFTINELSYKPGDASQTDPTMTQFMSMLKDAQLNVTGVYQSEPMQTEMTLGIELKGDMGMTFNIPMVMTAEKLYVKVPNIPFFPIPENVVNKFLELDLKELAEQEGTEWNPDAMDAAKTQKLSNEVMDAVLSEYDQAKFFKNLDTKDAQLPEGVDAKQVVQFSVNNDNVKEAVTVLVTKAMPKVLDILSKEEYREMLQMDQADIDKAKEDLKITEADQAEMAKDLDKLKDVLTINQFNIDFALDKNDFPVYQKMVADVLIKPEGTKDEVKLAFTGSNTYTKINEKAAFKINIPTGDDVITMQEFEELMNASYGY
;
A
#
# COMPACT_ATOMS: atom_id res chain seq x y z
N MET A 1 29.26 -47.80 -38.68
CA MET A 1 28.99 -47.28 -37.32
C MET A 1 28.70 -45.76 -37.37
N THR A 2 27.82 -45.29 -38.28
CA THR A 2 27.78 -43.84 -38.64
C THR A 2 26.38 -43.26 -38.92
N LYS A 3 25.30 -44.04 -38.82
CA LYS A 3 23.92 -43.51 -38.91
C LYS A 3 23.13 -43.57 -37.60
N ARG A 4 23.40 -44.57 -36.74
CA ARG A 4 22.72 -44.72 -35.44
C ARG A 4 23.29 -43.81 -34.32
N MET A 5 24.58 -43.50 -34.34
CA MET A 5 25.18 -42.51 -33.42
C MET A 5 24.81 -41.06 -33.78
N GLY A 6 24.66 -40.75 -35.07
CA GLY A 6 24.23 -39.42 -35.52
C GLY A 6 22.81 -39.06 -35.07
N ALA A 7 21.89 -40.03 -35.12
CA ALA A 7 20.51 -39.82 -34.66
C ALA A 7 20.41 -39.64 -33.13
N LEU A 8 21.27 -40.31 -32.36
CA LEU A 8 21.37 -40.17 -30.90
C LEU A 8 21.99 -38.83 -30.48
N LEU A 9 23.00 -38.35 -31.20
CA LEU A 9 23.58 -37.02 -30.98
C LEU A 9 22.63 -35.88 -31.38
N LEU A 10 21.84 -36.07 -32.46
CA LEU A 10 20.85 -35.08 -32.89
C LEU A 10 19.66 -35.00 -31.94
N THR A 11 19.21 -36.12 -31.38
CA THR A 11 18.15 -36.15 -30.35
C THR A 11 18.64 -35.58 -29.02
N LEU A 12 19.90 -35.83 -28.63
CA LEU A 12 20.50 -35.21 -27.44
C LEU A 12 20.66 -33.68 -27.61
N LEU A 13 21.05 -33.20 -28.81
CA LEU A 13 21.10 -31.76 -29.12
C LEU A 13 19.70 -31.12 -29.14
N LEU A 14 18.68 -31.83 -29.67
CA LEU A 14 17.30 -31.35 -29.69
C LEU A 14 16.69 -31.26 -28.28
N THR A 15 17.03 -32.20 -27.37
CA THR A 15 16.64 -32.12 -25.96
C THR A 15 17.33 -30.98 -25.20
N VAL A 16 18.57 -30.63 -25.57
CA VAL A 16 19.29 -29.48 -24.98
C VAL A 16 18.75 -28.16 -25.51
N SER A 17 18.26 -28.09 -26.76
CA SER A 17 17.55 -26.90 -27.27
C SER A 17 16.16 -26.70 -26.66
N MET A 18 15.47 -27.78 -26.24
CA MET A 18 14.23 -27.66 -25.46
C MET A 18 14.48 -27.31 -23.98
N ALA A 19 15.69 -27.60 -23.45
CA ALA A 19 16.11 -27.15 -22.14
C ALA A 19 16.51 -25.65 -22.11
N LEU A 20 16.83 -25.05 -23.27
CA LEU A 20 17.13 -23.62 -23.41
C LEU A 20 15.89 -22.74 -23.67
N THR A 21 14.72 -23.34 -23.87
CA THR A 21 13.41 -22.65 -23.72
C THR A 21 12.86 -22.74 -22.30
N ALA A 22 13.64 -23.23 -21.33
CA ALA A 22 13.39 -22.95 -19.93
C ALA A 22 13.74 -21.47 -19.65
N CYS A 23 12.96 -20.55 -20.25
CA CYS A 23 12.60 -19.31 -19.58
C CYS A 23 12.27 -19.72 -18.15
N SER A 24 13.05 -19.22 -17.18
CA SER A 24 12.92 -19.49 -15.74
C SER A 24 11.48 -19.86 -15.40
N SER A 25 11.22 -21.12 -15.04
CA SER A 25 9.86 -21.59 -14.81
C SER A 25 9.20 -20.63 -13.83
N LYS A 26 8.25 -19.82 -14.31
CA LYS A 26 7.49 -18.88 -13.47
C LYS A 26 6.96 -19.71 -12.31
N GLN A 27 7.23 -19.26 -11.09
CA GLN A 27 6.67 -19.92 -9.91
C GLN A 27 5.13 -19.87 -10.02
N GLU A 28 4.48 -20.78 -9.32
CA GLU A 28 3.06 -20.64 -9.07
C GLU A 28 2.81 -19.26 -8.42
N PRO A 29 1.82 -18.48 -8.88
CA PRO A 29 1.52 -17.14 -8.36
C PRO A 29 1.58 -16.95 -6.84
N LYS A 30 0.91 -17.78 -6.03
CA LYS A 30 0.94 -17.62 -4.57
C LYS A 30 2.31 -17.94 -3.99
N GLU A 31 2.97 -18.98 -4.48
CA GLU A 31 4.36 -19.29 -4.08
C GLU A 31 5.35 -18.18 -4.47
N ALA A 32 5.14 -17.50 -5.60
CA ALA A 32 5.90 -16.32 -5.98
C ALA A 32 5.67 -15.17 -4.99
N LEU A 33 4.43 -14.89 -4.60
CA LEU A 33 4.14 -13.84 -3.61
C LEU A 33 4.74 -14.16 -2.23
N LYS A 34 4.69 -15.42 -1.79
CA LYS A 34 5.35 -15.86 -0.55
C LYS A 34 6.87 -15.70 -0.62
N THR A 35 7.47 -16.07 -1.75
CA THR A 35 8.91 -15.89 -1.99
C THR A 35 9.28 -14.41 -2.00
N ALA A 36 8.47 -13.56 -2.65
CA ALA A 36 8.66 -12.12 -2.67
C ALA A 36 8.55 -11.50 -1.27
N ALA A 37 7.57 -11.89 -0.46
CA ALA A 37 7.44 -11.43 0.91
C ALA A 37 8.66 -11.85 1.77
N ALA A 38 9.09 -13.11 1.63
CA ALA A 38 10.29 -13.61 2.28
C ALA A 38 11.57 -12.88 1.83
N ASN A 39 11.65 -12.40 0.58
CA ASN A 39 12.79 -11.62 0.11
C ASN A 39 12.71 -10.14 0.46
N ALA A 40 11.52 -9.54 0.45
CA ALA A 40 11.29 -8.16 0.90
C ALA A 40 11.82 -7.94 2.32
N SER A 41 11.79 -8.98 3.14
CA SER A 41 12.38 -8.93 4.47
C SER A 41 13.90 -8.81 4.56
N LYS A 42 14.60 -9.15 3.48
CA LYS A 42 16.06 -9.10 3.40
C LYS A 42 16.55 -7.75 2.89
N LEU A 43 15.63 -6.79 2.73
CA LEU A 43 15.93 -5.43 2.30
C LEU A 43 16.56 -4.66 3.47
N THR A 44 17.83 -4.30 3.33
CA THR A 44 18.55 -3.44 4.28
C THR A 44 18.51 -1.97 3.87
N SER A 45 18.28 -1.71 2.58
CA SER A 45 18.18 -0.37 1.99
C SER A 45 17.47 -0.44 0.63
N TYR A 46 16.84 0.67 0.23
CA TYR A 46 16.23 0.82 -1.09
C TYR A 46 15.87 2.28 -1.37
N GLU A 47 15.75 2.63 -2.64
CA GLU A 47 15.02 3.82 -3.08
C GLU A 47 13.59 3.40 -3.48
N MET A 48 12.60 4.18 -3.05
CA MET A 48 11.19 3.96 -3.37
C MET A 48 10.60 5.14 -4.16
N SER A 49 9.69 4.82 -5.07
CA SER A 49 8.87 5.81 -5.76
C SER A 49 7.45 5.29 -5.87
N SER A 50 6.53 5.96 -5.17
CA SER A 50 5.11 5.69 -5.17
C SER A 50 4.36 6.79 -5.91
N ASN A 51 3.35 6.40 -6.68
CA ASN A 51 2.39 7.32 -7.29
C ASN A 51 0.99 6.80 -6.99
N PHE A 52 0.13 7.66 -6.47
CA PHE A 52 -1.28 7.40 -6.25
C PHE A 52 -2.07 8.47 -6.96
N THR A 53 -3.00 8.06 -7.82
CA THR A 53 -3.87 8.96 -8.59
C THR A 53 -5.32 8.61 -8.30
N ILE A 54 -6.12 9.61 -7.92
CA ILE A 54 -7.57 9.49 -7.85
C ILE A 54 -8.11 9.68 -9.28
N ASN A 55 -8.40 8.59 -9.98
CA ASN A 55 -8.88 8.65 -11.37
C ASN A 55 -10.34 9.12 -11.47
N GLU A 56 -11.16 8.77 -10.49
CA GLU A 56 -12.56 9.21 -10.42
C GLU A 56 -12.97 9.32 -8.96
N LEU A 57 -13.62 10.41 -8.62
CA LEU A 57 -14.31 10.59 -7.34
C LEU A 57 -15.55 11.43 -7.61
N SER A 58 -16.72 10.81 -7.42
CA SER A 58 -17.98 11.53 -7.56
C SER A 58 -19.05 10.97 -6.63
N TYR A 59 -19.91 11.87 -6.19
CA TYR A 59 -21.14 11.56 -5.49
C TYR A 59 -22.31 12.21 -6.23
N LYS A 60 -23.34 11.43 -6.49
CA LYS A 60 -24.58 11.87 -7.08
C LYS A 60 -25.71 11.55 -6.10
N PRO A 61 -26.29 12.56 -5.43
CA PRO A 61 -27.41 12.32 -4.55
C PRO A 61 -28.66 11.95 -5.37
N GLY A 62 -29.53 11.18 -4.73
CA GLY A 62 -30.82 10.77 -5.23
C GLY A 62 -31.83 11.91 -5.40
N ASP A 63 -31.61 12.98 -4.64
CA ASP A 63 -32.30 14.26 -4.74
C ASP A 63 -31.25 15.36 -4.96
N ALA A 64 -31.33 16.05 -6.10
CA ALA A 64 -30.39 17.10 -6.47
C ALA A 64 -30.36 18.26 -5.44
N SER A 65 -31.44 18.46 -4.67
CA SER A 65 -31.51 19.48 -3.61
C SER A 65 -30.66 19.14 -2.37
N GLN A 66 -30.19 17.89 -2.25
CA GLN A 66 -29.28 17.43 -1.19
C GLN A 66 -27.81 17.52 -1.59
N THR A 67 -27.52 18.05 -2.78
CA THR A 67 -26.15 18.29 -3.23
C THR A 67 -25.59 19.46 -2.44
N ASP A 68 -24.71 19.19 -1.48
CA ASP A 68 -23.91 20.24 -0.85
C ASP A 68 -22.90 20.79 -1.89
N PRO A 69 -23.01 22.08 -2.27
CA PRO A 69 -22.08 22.68 -3.23
C PRO A 69 -20.63 22.63 -2.73
N THR A 70 -20.41 22.70 -1.42
CA THR A 70 -19.07 22.66 -0.81
C THR A 70 -18.43 21.28 -0.95
N MET A 71 -19.20 20.21 -0.71
CA MET A 71 -18.76 18.83 -0.90
C MET A 71 -18.46 18.54 -2.37
N THR A 72 -19.31 19.02 -3.28
CA THR A 72 -19.12 18.85 -4.73
C THR A 72 -17.84 19.51 -5.21
N GLN A 73 -17.57 20.72 -4.74
CA GLN A 73 -16.33 21.43 -5.04
C GLN A 73 -15.11 20.68 -4.47
N PHE A 74 -15.17 20.18 -3.24
CA PHE A 74 -14.10 19.38 -2.64
C PHE A 74 -13.80 18.10 -3.44
N MET A 75 -14.82 17.34 -3.82
CA MET A 75 -14.65 16.15 -4.66
C MET A 75 -14.07 16.49 -6.04
N SER A 76 -14.48 17.59 -6.66
CA SER A 76 -13.92 18.02 -7.94
C SER A 76 -12.45 18.41 -7.86
N MET A 77 -11.99 18.92 -6.71
CA MET A 77 -10.58 19.25 -6.48
C MET A 77 -9.73 18.00 -6.24
N LEU A 78 -10.29 16.99 -5.58
CA LEU A 78 -9.62 15.71 -5.33
C LEU A 78 -9.62 14.79 -6.55
N LYS A 79 -10.59 14.95 -7.45
CA LYS A 79 -10.59 14.24 -8.73
C LYS A 79 -9.31 14.58 -9.51
N ASP A 80 -8.65 13.56 -10.03
CA ASP A 80 -7.36 13.63 -10.71
C ASP A 80 -6.19 14.11 -9.83
N ALA A 81 -6.38 14.26 -8.52
CA ALA A 81 -5.29 14.55 -7.60
C ALA A 81 -4.26 13.42 -7.63
N GLN A 82 -2.98 13.80 -7.62
CA GLN A 82 -1.87 12.87 -7.59
C GLN A 82 -1.06 13.07 -6.31
N LEU A 83 -0.79 11.97 -5.63
CA LEU A 83 0.13 11.89 -4.52
C LEU A 83 1.35 11.12 -4.98
N ASN A 84 2.49 11.77 -4.98
CA ASN A 84 3.78 11.19 -5.32
C ASN A 84 4.60 11.08 -4.03
N VAL A 85 5.17 9.91 -3.75
CA VAL A 85 6.13 9.76 -2.66
C VAL A 85 7.43 9.26 -3.26
N THR A 86 8.51 10.00 -3.05
CA THR A 86 9.85 9.49 -3.34
C THR A 86 10.60 9.36 -2.04
N GLY A 87 11.42 8.33 -1.90
CA GLY A 87 12.17 8.16 -0.67
C GLY A 87 13.36 7.24 -0.80
N VAL A 88 14.20 7.28 0.23
CA VAL A 88 15.33 6.37 0.42
C VAL A 88 15.31 5.89 1.86
N TYR A 89 15.50 4.58 2.03
CA TYR A 89 15.52 3.91 3.32
C TYR A 89 16.86 3.21 3.52
N GLN A 90 17.35 3.24 4.77
CA GLN A 90 18.41 2.36 5.26
C GLN A 90 18.06 1.90 6.68
N SER A 91 18.29 0.63 6.95
CA SER A 91 18.07 -0.01 8.25
C SER A 91 19.13 0.36 9.29
N GLU A 92 20.40 0.49 8.89
CA GLU A 92 21.52 0.78 9.81
C GLU A 92 22.47 1.87 9.27
N PRO A 93 22.60 3.03 9.94
CA PRO A 93 21.66 3.52 10.96
C PRO A 93 20.26 3.69 10.36
N MET A 94 19.22 3.52 11.19
CA MET A 94 17.84 3.66 10.75
C MET A 94 17.60 5.11 10.31
N GLN A 95 17.44 5.30 9.01
CA GLN A 95 17.15 6.59 8.42
C GLN A 95 16.29 6.40 7.18
N THR A 96 15.21 7.18 7.13
CA THR A 96 14.32 7.28 5.98
C THR A 96 14.25 8.74 5.56
N GLU A 97 14.48 9.01 4.29
CA GLU A 97 14.13 10.30 3.70
C GLU A 97 12.96 10.10 2.77
N MET A 98 11.97 10.99 2.85
CA MET A 98 10.81 10.97 1.97
C MET A 98 10.52 12.38 1.49
N THR A 99 9.94 12.49 0.30
CA THR A 99 9.32 13.72 -0.18
C THR A 99 7.92 13.37 -0.63
N LEU A 100 6.93 13.95 0.06
CA LEU A 100 5.53 13.87 -0.31
C LEU A 100 5.22 15.00 -1.29
N GLY A 101 5.00 14.63 -2.54
CA GLY A 101 4.46 15.47 -3.60
C GLY A 101 2.94 15.37 -3.63
N ILE A 102 2.23 16.50 -3.56
CA ILE A 102 0.79 16.57 -3.74
C ILE A 102 0.54 17.47 -4.94
N GLU A 103 -0.09 16.92 -5.97
CA GLU A 103 -0.51 17.65 -7.16
C GLU A 103 -2.04 17.67 -7.23
N LEU A 104 -2.61 18.83 -6.97
CA LEU A 104 -4.03 19.08 -7.15
C LEU A 104 -4.24 19.57 -8.58
N LYS A 105 -5.12 18.91 -9.33
CA LYS A 105 -5.46 19.28 -10.71
C LYS A 105 -6.73 20.12 -10.76
N GLY A 106 -6.88 20.93 -11.81
CA GLY A 106 -7.99 21.86 -11.99
C GLY A 106 -7.52 23.28 -12.37
N ASP A 107 -8.45 24.24 -12.39
CA ASP A 107 -8.19 25.62 -12.83
C ASP A 107 -7.17 26.38 -11.95
N MET A 108 -6.97 25.93 -10.71
CA MET A 108 -5.96 26.43 -9.77
C MET A 108 -4.97 25.32 -9.40
N GLY A 109 -4.42 24.64 -10.41
CA GLY A 109 -3.45 23.55 -10.19
C GLY A 109 -2.33 23.97 -9.23
N MET A 110 -2.09 23.16 -8.20
CA MET A 110 -1.10 23.41 -7.16
C MET A 110 -0.23 22.17 -6.97
N THR A 111 1.07 22.38 -6.79
CA THR A 111 2.01 21.33 -6.43
C THR A 111 2.69 21.68 -5.12
N PHE A 112 2.59 20.81 -4.14
CA PHE A 112 3.28 20.91 -2.86
C PHE A 112 4.30 19.78 -2.76
N ASN A 113 5.51 20.09 -2.27
CA ASN A 113 6.51 19.09 -1.95
C ASN A 113 6.90 19.26 -0.49
N ILE A 114 6.72 18.21 0.30
CA ILE A 114 6.98 18.19 1.73
C ILE A 114 8.11 17.17 1.99
N PRO A 115 9.36 17.65 2.06
CA PRO A 115 10.50 16.85 2.51
C PRO A 115 10.33 16.41 3.98
N MET A 116 10.65 15.16 4.24
CA MET A 116 10.60 14.55 5.55
C MET A 116 11.84 13.68 5.76
N VAL A 117 12.34 13.65 7.00
CA VAL A 117 13.43 12.77 7.42
C VAL A 117 13.01 12.09 8.71
N MET A 118 13.08 10.77 8.75
CA MET A 118 12.75 9.98 9.93
C MET A 118 13.98 9.19 10.36
N THR A 119 14.27 9.22 11.65
CA THR A 119 15.25 8.37 12.32
C THR A 119 14.53 7.41 13.28
N ALA A 120 15.29 6.66 14.09
CA ALA A 120 14.70 5.81 15.12
C ALA A 120 13.93 6.59 16.21
N GLU A 121 14.28 7.86 16.44
CA GLU A 121 13.76 8.64 17.57
C GLU A 121 12.97 9.87 17.13
N LYS A 122 13.24 10.39 15.92
CA LYS A 122 12.76 11.70 15.49
C LYS A 122 12.20 11.68 14.10
N LEU A 123 11.15 12.48 13.90
CA LEU A 123 10.60 12.83 12.61
C LEU A 123 10.82 14.32 12.36
N TYR A 124 11.43 14.65 11.22
CA TYR A 124 11.63 16.00 10.76
C TYR A 124 10.71 16.24 9.57
N VAL A 125 9.84 17.24 9.67
CA VAL A 125 8.91 17.60 8.58
C VAL A 125 9.19 19.03 8.14
N LYS A 126 9.52 19.23 6.87
CA LYS A 126 9.75 20.58 6.36
C LYS A 126 8.42 21.33 6.24
N VAL A 127 8.33 22.49 6.88
CA VAL A 127 7.14 23.33 6.82
C VAL A 127 6.98 23.88 5.40
N PRO A 128 5.90 23.51 4.67
CA PRO A 128 5.70 23.95 3.30
C PRO A 128 5.30 25.43 3.25
N ASN A 129 5.51 26.07 2.11
CA ASN A 129 4.90 27.36 1.81
C ASN A 129 3.54 27.13 1.13
N ILE A 130 2.43 27.40 1.83
CA ILE A 130 1.08 27.22 1.30
C ILE A 130 0.43 28.61 1.12
N PRO A 131 0.17 29.08 -0.12
CA PRO A 131 -0.29 30.45 -0.38
C PRO A 131 -1.58 30.90 0.33
N PHE A 132 -2.43 29.98 0.79
CA PHE A 132 -3.70 30.25 1.46
C PHE A 132 -3.66 30.00 2.97
N PHE A 133 -2.55 29.48 3.49
CA PHE A 133 -2.38 29.22 4.91
C PHE A 133 -1.38 30.23 5.48
N PRO A 134 -1.75 31.10 6.43
CA PRO A 134 -0.87 32.16 6.94
C PRO A 134 0.26 31.59 7.81
N ILE A 135 1.26 30.96 7.20
CA ILE A 135 2.44 30.48 7.92
C ILE A 135 3.44 31.63 8.03
N PRO A 136 3.94 31.94 9.23
CA PRO A 136 4.97 32.97 9.42
C PRO A 136 6.22 32.71 8.56
N GLU A 137 6.75 33.74 7.91
CA GLU A 137 7.91 33.63 7.00
C GLU A 137 9.16 33.05 7.70
N ASN A 138 9.29 33.26 9.01
CA ASN A 138 10.40 32.74 9.82
C ASN A 138 10.27 31.24 10.17
N VAL A 139 9.14 30.61 9.83
CA VAL A 139 8.85 29.18 10.04
C VAL A 139 8.86 28.42 8.72
N VAL A 140 8.40 29.05 7.64
CA VAL A 140 8.39 28.47 6.29
C VAL A 140 9.78 27.96 5.90
N ASN A 141 9.83 26.77 5.29
CA ASN A 141 11.05 26.05 4.88
C ASN A 141 11.96 25.54 6.01
N LYS A 142 11.66 25.79 7.28
CA LYS A 142 12.34 25.10 8.38
C LYS A 142 11.82 23.68 8.56
N PHE A 143 12.61 22.81 9.18
CA PHE A 143 12.20 21.49 9.62
C PHE A 143 11.63 21.58 11.03
N LEU A 144 10.39 21.14 11.17
CA LEU A 144 9.80 20.86 12.47
C LEU A 144 10.35 19.53 12.98
N GLU A 145 11.06 19.56 14.10
CA GLU A 145 11.50 18.38 14.83
C GLU A 145 10.38 17.87 15.72
N LEU A 146 10.05 16.59 15.53
CA LEU A 146 9.06 15.86 16.30
C LEU A 146 9.77 14.67 16.97
N ASP A 147 9.75 14.64 18.29
CA ASP A 147 10.21 13.47 19.04
C ASP A 147 9.11 12.41 19.03
N LEU A 148 9.41 11.22 18.51
CA LEU A 148 8.42 10.15 18.35
C LEU A 148 7.90 9.65 19.70
N LYS A 149 8.69 9.77 20.76
CA LYS A 149 8.27 9.40 22.09
C LYS A 149 7.36 10.44 22.70
N GLU A 150 7.70 11.72 22.57
CA GLU A 150 6.80 12.80 23.00
C GLU A 150 5.46 12.76 22.24
N LEU A 151 5.47 12.45 20.94
CA LEU A 151 4.25 12.26 20.16
C LEU A 151 3.37 11.13 20.71
N ALA A 152 3.95 9.97 21.02
CA ALA A 152 3.19 8.86 21.61
C ALA A 152 2.55 9.28 22.96
N GLU A 153 3.33 9.95 23.82
CA GLU A 153 2.86 10.47 25.11
C GLU A 153 1.70 11.47 24.94
N GLN A 154 1.75 12.34 23.92
CA GLN A 154 0.67 13.28 23.58
C GLN A 154 -0.59 12.58 23.06
N GLU A 155 -0.43 11.49 22.29
CA GLU A 155 -1.55 10.67 21.80
C GLU A 155 -2.13 9.74 22.88
N GLY A 156 -1.55 9.75 24.10
CA GLY A 156 -1.99 8.93 25.22
C GLY A 156 -1.58 7.47 25.09
N THR A 157 -0.54 7.18 24.31
CA THR A 157 0.04 5.85 24.11
C THR A 157 1.49 5.82 24.61
N GLU A 158 2.00 4.63 24.95
CA GLU A 158 3.43 4.51 25.26
C GLU A 158 4.22 4.40 23.95
N TRP A 159 5.39 5.02 23.86
CA TRP A 159 6.25 4.79 22.70
C TRP A 159 6.75 3.33 22.69
N ASN A 160 6.42 2.59 21.64
CA ASN A 160 6.88 1.21 21.47
C ASN A 160 7.88 1.07 20.31
N PRO A 161 9.19 0.94 20.59
CA PRO A 161 10.20 0.73 19.55
C PRO A 161 10.05 -0.60 18.83
N ASP A 162 9.39 -1.60 19.45
CA ASP A 162 9.19 -2.91 18.82
C ASP A 162 8.31 -2.82 17.57
N ALA A 163 7.44 -1.80 17.47
CA ALA A 163 6.68 -1.54 16.25
C ALA A 163 7.59 -1.17 15.06
N MET A 164 8.79 -0.68 15.34
CA MET A 164 9.83 -0.36 14.36
C MET A 164 10.88 -1.47 14.22
N ASP A 165 10.78 -2.56 15.00
CA ASP A 165 11.67 -3.71 14.87
C ASP A 165 11.40 -4.43 13.55
N ALA A 166 12.40 -4.42 12.67
CA ALA A 166 12.26 -4.97 11.33
C ALA A 166 11.90 -6.47 11.35
N ALA A 167 12.43 -7.24 12.30
CA ALA A 167 12.20 -8.68 12.38
C ALA A 167 10.80 -9.01 12.88
N LYS A 168 10.30 -8.31 13.91
CA LYS A 168 8.93 -8.47 14.43
C LYS A 168 7.88 -8.03 13.40
N THR A 169 8.06 -6.85 12.81
CA THR A 169 7.17 -6.33 11.76
C THR A 169 7.15 -7.22 10.53
N GLN A 170 8.30 -7.75 10.12
CA GLN A 170 8.39 -8.76 9.07
C GLN A 170 7.60 -10.03 9.43
N LYS A 171 7.81 -10.56 10.64
CA LYS A 171 7.17 -11.81 11.06
C LYS A 171 5.65 -11.67 11.04
N LEU A 172 5.13 -10.57 11.59
CA LEU A 172 3.70 -10.23 11.52
C LEU A 172 3.23 -10.14 10.06
N SER A 173 3.93 -9.37 9.22
CA SER A 173 3.55 -9.16 7.82
C SER A 173 3.49 -10.48 7.04
N ASN A 174 4.46 -11.37 7.25
CA ASN A 174 4.50 -12.68 6.60
C ASN A 174 3.37 -13.60 7.08
N GLU A 175 3.09 -13.65 8.39
CA GLU A 175 1.99 -14.45 8.92
C GLU A 175 0.63 -13.96 8.42
N VAL A 176 0.40 -12.64 8.42
CA VAL A 176 -0.84 -12.03 7.90
C VAL A 176 -0.99 -12.30 6.41
N MET A 177 0.07 -12.11 5.63
CA MET A 177 0.07 -12.38 4.19
C MET A 177 -0.25 -13.85 3.91
N ASP A 178 0.40 -14.79 4.61
CA ASP A 178 0.14 -16.22 4.42
C ASP A 178 -1.30 -16.59 4.83
N ALA A 179 -1.80 -16.04 5.94
CA ALA A 179 -3.17 -16.25 6.38
C ALA A 179 -4.22 -15.73 5.38
N VAL A 180 -3.95 -14.62 4.70
CA VAL A 180 -4.85 -14.10 3.66
C VAL A 180 -4.70 -14.92 2.37
N LEU A 181 -3.49 -15.06 1.83
CA LEU A 181 -3.24 -15.71 0.54
C LEU A 181 -3.64 -17.19 0.52
N SER A 182 -3.50 -17.90 1.65
CA SER A 182 -3.85 -19.33 1.74
C SER A 182 -5.34 -19.59 1.53
N GLU A 183 -6.21 -18.62 1.85
CA GLU A 183 -7.67 -18.79 1.76
C GLU A 183 -8.26 -18.54 0.38
N TYR A 184 -7.58 -17.73 -0.44
CA TYR A 184 -8.03 -17.45 -1.79
C TYR A 184 -7.63 -18.56 -2.76
N ASP A 185 -8.60 -19.02 -3.55
CA ASP A 185 -8.35 -20.00 -4.59
C ASP A 185 -7.35 -19.47 -5.62
N GLN A 186 -6.38 -20.31 -5.94
CA GLN A 186 -5.28 -19.95 -6.82
C GLN A 186 -5.76 -19.65 -8.24
N ALA A 187 -6.53 -20.56 -8.83
CA ALA A 187 -6.92 -20.50 -10.23
C ALA A 187 -7.93 -19.39 -10.52
N LYS A 188 -8.74 -19.02 -9.51
CA LYS A 188 -9.76 -17.97 -9.62
C LYS A 188 -9.22 -16.56 -9.41
N PHE A 189 -8.33 -16.37 -8.44
CA PHE A 189 -7.94 -15.02 -7.99
C PHE A 189 -6.53 -14.63 -8.41
N PHE A 190 -5.66 -15.59 -8.74
CA PHE A 190 -4.27 -15.33 -9.06
C PHE A 190 -3.92 -15.79 -10.48
N LYS A 191 -3.12 -14.99 -11.16
CA LYS A 191 -2.53 -15.39 -12.45
C LYS A 191 -1.16 -14.76 -12.65
N ASN A 192 -0.36 -15.43 -13.46
CA ASN A 192 0.84 -14.84 -14.01
C ASN A 192 0.46 -14.00 -15.24
N LEU A 193 0.82 -12.73 -15.21
CA LEU A 193 0.78 -11.88 -16.41
C LEU A 193 2.06 -12.10 -17.23
N ASP A 194 1.96 -11.82 -18.52
CA ASP A 194 3.14 -11.62 -19.33
C ASP A 194 3.72 -10.24 -19.05
N THR A 195 5.03 -10.17 -18.89
CA THR A 195 5.74 -8.94 -18.50
C THR A 195 5.52 -7.80 -19.50
N LYS A 196 5.25 -8.13 -20.78
CA LYS A 196 4.90 -7.19 -21.84
C LYS A 196 3.50 -6.60 -21.70
N ASP A 197 2.58 -7.36 -21.11
CA ASP A 197 1.19 -6.94 -20.92
C ASP A 197 0.98 -6.23 -19.58
N ALA A 198 1.93 -6.38 -18.64
CA ALA A 198 1.89 -5.80 -17.31
C ALA A 198 2.11 -4.28 -17.25
N GLN A 199 2.41 -3.62 -18.39
CA GLN A 199 2.62 -2.16 -18.48
C GLN A 199 3.59 -1.64 -17.41
N LEU A 200 4.69 -2.36 -17.20
CA LEU A 200 5.70 -1.99 -16.20
C LEU A 200 6.33 -0.64 -16.57
N PRO A 201 6.66 0.21 -15.58
CA PRO A 201 7.33 1.48 -15.86
C PRO A 201 8.75 1.23 -16.40
N GLU A 202 9.29 2.24 -17.08
CA GLU A 202 10.64 2.18 -17.64
C GLU A 202 11.66 1.90 -16.52
N GLY A 203 12.62 1.00 -16.78
CA GLY A 203 13.65 0.61 -15.82
C GLY A 203 13.28 -0.55 -14.88
N VAL A 204 12.03 -1.03 -14.88
CA VAL A 204 11.66 -2.25 -14.12
C VAL A 204 11.90 -3.50 -14.96
N ASP A 205 12.94 -4.26 -14.58
CA ASP A 205 13.24 -5.58 -15.15
C ASP A 205 12.67 -6.70 -14.27
N ALA A 206 11.49 -7.20 -14.65
CA ALA A 206 10.79 -8.26 -13.93
C ALA A 206 10.83 -9.58 -14.72
N LYS A 207 11.15 -10.68 -14.03
CA LYS A 207 11.04 -12.04 -14.60
C LYS A 207 9.61 -12.58 -14.55
N GLN A 208 8.83 -12.13 -13.58
CA GLN A 208 7.49 -12.63 -13.30
C GLN A 208 6.62 -11.49 -12.79
N VAL A 209 5.36 -11.46 -13.26
CA VAL A 209 4.34 -10.54 -12.74
C VAL A 209 3.16 -11.39 -12.29
N VAL A 210 2.80 -11.26 -11.01
CA VAL A 210 1.64 -11.93 -10.41
C VAL A 210 0.54 -10.90 -10.22
N GLN A 211 -0.66 -11.20 -10.74
CA GLN A 211 -1.85 -10.40 -10.50
C GLN A 211 -2.80 -11.14 -9.57
N PHE A 212 -3.21 -10.45 -8.50
CA PHE A 212 -4.45 -10.74 -7.78
C PHE A 212 -5.59 -9.92 -8.40
N SER A 213 -6.75 -10.52 -8.67
CA SER A 213 -7.86 -9.83 -9.32
C SER A 213 -9.22 -10.18 -8.73
N VAL A 214 -10.00 -9.14 -8.44
CA VAL A 214 -11.41 -9.20 -8.06
C VAL A 214 -12.23 -8.33 -9.01
N ASN A 215 -13.37 -8.83 -9.44
CA ASN A 215 -14.32 -8.15 -10.32
C ASN A 215 -15.76 -8.64 -10.02
N ASN A 216 -16.74 -8.16 -10.77
CA ASN A 216 -18.16 -8.53 -10.59
C ASN A 216 -18.45 -10.04 -10.68
N ASP A 217 -17.61 -10.83 -11.36
CA ASP A 217 -17.83 -12.28 -11.52
C ASP A 217 -17.42 -13.06 -10.27
N ASN A 218 -16.39 -12.60 -9.56
CA ASN A 218 -15.82 -13.31 -8.41
C ASN A 218 -15.92 -12.56 -7.06
N VAL A 219 -16.44 -11.31 -7.04
CA VAL A 219 -16.56 -10.48 -5.82
C VAL A 219 -17.31 -11.17 -4.69
N LYS A 220 -18.42 -11.86 -4.98
CA LYS A 220 -19.20 -12.57 -3.95
C LYS A 220 -18.35 -13.59 -3.21
N GLU A 221 -17.59 -14.38 -3.96
CA GLU A 221 -16.66 -15.36 -3.39
C GLU A 221 -15.50 -14.69 -2.67
N ALA A 222 -14.93 -13.62 -3.24
CA ALA A 222 -13.84 -12.87 -2.62
C ALA A 222 -14.22 -12.32 -1.24
N VAL A 223 -15.36 -11.63 -1.15
CA VAL A 223 -15.87 -11.08 0.11
C VAL A 223 -16.20 -12.19 1.09
N THR A 224 -16.82 -13.29 0.64
CA THR A 224 -17.10 -14.44 1.49
C THR A 224 -15.81 -14.99 2.10
N VAL A 225 -14.77 -15.22 1.29
CA VAL A 225 -13.48 -15.72 1.75
C VAL A 225 -12.83 -14.74 2.73
N LEU A 226 -12.86 -13.44 2.43
CA LEU A 226 -12.31 -12.40 3.30
C LEU A 226 -12.94 -12.46 4.69
N VAL A 227 -14.26 -12.40 4.77
CA VAL A 227 -14.97 -12.23 6.05
C VAL A 227 -15.05 -13.55 6.83
N THR A 228 -15.26 -14.68 6.16
CA THR A 228 -15.48 -15.96 6.86
C THR A 228 -14.19 -16.74 7.15
N LYS A 229 -13.09 -16.44 6.46
CA LYS A 229 -11.84 -17.21 6.59
C LYS A 229 -10.62 -16.37 6.87
N ALA A 230 -10.33 -15.39 6.00
CA ALA A 230 -9.08 -14.64 6.11
C ALA A 230 -9.07 -13.72 7.35
N MET A 231 -10.12 -12.93 7.55
CA MET A 231 -10.21 -11.96 8.64
C MET A 231 -10.17 -12.62 10.04
N PRO A 232 -10.90 -13.73 10.31
CA PRO A 232 -10.75 -14.46 11.57
C PRO A 232 -9.30 -14.91 11.82
N LYS A 233 -8.62 -15.45 10.80
CA LYS A 233 -7.21 -15.86 10.93
C LYS A 233 -6.27 -14.69 11.19
N VAL A 234 -6.52 -13.53 10.57
CA VAL A 234 -5.75 -12.31 10.85
C VAL A 234 -5.97 -11.87 12.29
N LEU A 235 -7.20 -11.86 12.81
CA LEU A 235 -7.45 -11.56 14.21
C LEU A 235 -6.83 -12.60 15.17
N ASP A 236 -6.76 -13.87 14.77
CA ASP A 236 -6.05 -14.89 15.54
C ASP A 236 -4.55 -14.62 15.61
N ILE A 237 -3.93 -14.20 14.50
CA ILE A 237 -2.54 -13.75 14.49
C ILE A 237 -2.40 -12.54 15.40
N LEU A 238 -3.17 -11.48 15.18
CA LEU A 238 -3.09 -10.25 15.97
C LEU A 238 -3.34 -10.48 17.47
N SER A 239 -4.10 -11.51 17.85
CA SER A 239 -4.33 -11.85 19.27
C SER A 239 -3.11 -12.45 19.99
N LYS A 240 -2.06 -12.85 19.28
CA LYS A 240 -0.82 -13.33 19.90
C LYS A 240 -0.18 -12.20 20.71
N GLU A 241 0.26 -12.53 21.93
CA GLU A 241 0.87 -11.58 22.87
C GLU A 241 1.99 -10.75 22.21
N GLU A 242 2.90 -11.38 21.47
CA GLU A 242 3.99 -10.69 20.77
C GLU A 242 3.53 -9.60 19.79
N TYR A 243 2.36 -9.75 19.14
CA TYR A 243 1.84 -8.78 18.19
C TYR A 243 0.90 -7.77 18.86
N ARG A 244 0.16 -8.19 19.89
CA ARG A 244 -0.64 -7.27 20.71
C ARG A 244 0.24 -6.27 21.44
N GLU A 245 1.33 -6.73 22.04
CA GLU A 245 2.30 -5.85 22.70
C GLU A 245 2.95 -4.91 21.68
N MET A 246 3.41 -5.45 20.54
CA MET A 246 4.02 -4.67 19.47
C MET A 246 3.10 -3.57 18.93
N LEU A 247 1.82 -3.88 18.68
CA LEU A 247 0.83 -2.96 18.13
C LEU A 247 0.05 -2.20 19.21
N GLN A 248 0.35 -2.45 20.49
CA GLN A 248 -0.34 -1.90 21.65
C GLN A 248 -1.87 -2.07 21.59
N MET A 249 -2.29 -3.27 21.20
CA MET A 249 -3.71 -3.62 21.06
C MET A 249 -4.24 -4.32 22.30
N ASP A 250 -5.41 -3.88 22.75
CA ASP A 250 -6.13 -4.53 23.84
C ASP A 250 -6.73 -5.87 23.40
N GLN A 251 -6.55 -6.90 24.23
CA GLN A 251 -7.16 -8.22 23.98
C GLN A 251 -8.69 -8.10 23.88
N ALA A 252 -9.30 -7.24 24.70
CA ALA A 252 -10.74 -7.04 24.73
C ALA A 252 -11.28 -6.52 23.38
N ASP A 253 -10.55 -5.63 22.73
CA ASP A 253 -10.95 -5.09 21.42
C ASP A 253 -10.80 -6.15 20.32
N ILE A 254 -9.74 -6.96 20.37
CA ILE A 254 -9.57 -8.07 19.44
C ILE A 254 -10.65 -9.14 19.66
N ASP A 255 -10.97 -9.47 20.91
CA ASP A 255 -12.01 -10.42 21.25
C ASP A 255 -13.39 -9.93 20.82
N LYS A 256 -13.67 -8.64 21.00
CA LYS A 256 -14.89 -8.00 20.50
C LYS A 256 -14.94 -8.04 18.98
N ALA A 257 -13.86 -7.69 18.29
CA ALA A 257 -13.79 -7.79 16.83
C ALA A 257 -14.00 -9.24 16.36
N LYS A 258 -13.43 -10.23 17.07
CA LYS A 258 -13.69 -11.65 16.79
C LYS A 258 -15.14 -12.01 17.01
N GLU A 259 -15.78 -11.52 18.07
CA GLU A 259 -17.19 -11.74 18.36
C GLU A 259 -18.10 -11.10 17.30
N ASP A 260 -17.85 -9.86 16.92
CA ASP A 260 -18.56 -9.16 15.84
C ASP A 260 -18.41 -9.87 14.49
N LEU A 261 -17.29 -10.56 14.28
CA LEU A 261 -17.01 -11.39 13.10
C LEU A 261 -17.47 -12.85 13.24
N LYS A 262 -18.07 -13.29 14.36
CA LYS A 262 -18.62 -14.65 14.47
C LYS A 262 -19.86 -14.77 13.60
N ILE A 263 -19.64 -15.11 12.33
CA ILE A 263 -20.70 -15.41 11.39
C ILE A 263 -21.23 -16.82 11.69
N THR A 264 -22.40 -16.92 12.30
CA THR A 264 -23.10 -18.19 12.52
C THR A 264 -23.58 -18.79 11.20
N GLU A 265 -23.99 -20.06 11.17
CA GLU A 265 -24.58 -20.65 9.95
C GLU A 265 -25.83 -19.88 9.47
N ALA A 266 -26.59 -19.28 10.40
CA ALA A 266 -27.73 -18.42 10.06
C ALA A 266 -27.26 -17.11 9.41
N ASP A 267 -26.22 -16.48 9.96
CA ASP A 267 -25.63 -15.25 9.39
C ASP A 267 -24.96 -15.54 8.05
N GLN A 268 -24.41 -16.75 7.84
CA GLN A 268 -23.88 -17.15 6.52
C GLN A 268 -25.00 -17.28 5.49
N ALA A 269 -26.17 -17.77 5.88
CA ALA A 269 -27.33 -17.88 4.99
C ALA A 269 -27.97 -16.50 4.69
N GLU A 270 -27.94 -15.58 5.66
CA GLU A 270 -28.35 -14.18 5.49
C GLU A 270 -27.34 -13.40 4.64
N MET A 271 -26.06 -13.47 4.98
CA MET A 271 -24.96 -12.94 4.19
C MET A 271 -24.99 -13.48 2.76
N ALA A 272 -25.27 -14.77 2.54
CA ALA A 272 -25.37 -15.31 1.18
C ALA A 272 -26.49 -14.65 0.36
N LYS A 273 -27.61 -14.27 0.99
CA LYS A 273 -28.72 -13.52 0.37
C LYS A 273 -28.36 -12.05 0.17
N ASP A 274 -27.71 -11.42 1.14
CA ASP A 274 -27.26 -10.03 1.04
C ASP A 274 -26.14 -9.88 0.00
N LEU A 275 -25.29 -10.90 -0.13
CA LEU A 275 -24.29 -10.99 -1.19
C LEU A 275 -24.90 -11.20 -2.57
N ASP A 276 -26.12 -11.75 -2.68
CA ASP A 276 -26.84 -11.77 -3.96
C ASP A 276 -27.38 -10.38 -4.31
N LYS A 277 -27.82 -9.62 -3.30
CA LYS A 277 -28.17 -8.19 -3.46
C LYS A 277 -26.96 -7.28 -3.61
N LEU A 278 -25.74 -7.74 -3.26
CA LEU A 278 -24.52 -6.96 -3.35
C LEU A 278 -24.32 -6.36 -4.74
N LYS A 279 -24.72 -7.08 -5.80
CA LYS A 279 -24.61 -6.60 -7.18
C LYS A 279 -25.48 -5.37 -7.48
N ASP A 280 -26.57 -5.19 -6.73
CA ASP A 280 -27.45 -4.04 -6.88
C ASP A 280 -26.87 -2.79 -6.18
N VAL A 281 -26.05 -2.99 -5.13
CA VAL A 281 -25.48 -1.93 -4.31
C VAL A 281 -24.00 -1.67 -4.56
N LEU A 282 -23.27 -2.61 -5.14
CA LEU A 282 -21.84 -2.56 -5.35
C LEU A 282 -21.50 -3.17 -6.71
N THR A 283 -20.83 -2.38 -7.53
CA THR A 283 -20.21 -2.82 -8.78
C THR A 283 -18.71 -2.65 -8.64
N ILE A 284 -17.97 -3.75 -8.73
CA ILE A 284 -16.50 -3.74 -8.83
C ILE A 284 -16.14 -3.99 -10.29
N ASN A 285 -15.91 -2.90 -11.03
CA ASN A 285 -15.48 -2.99 -12.42
C ASN A 285 -14.08 -3.62 -12.51
N GLN A 286 -13.20 -3.22 -11.60
CA GLN A 286 -11.84 -3.73 -11.53
C GLN A 286 -11.28 -3.55 -10.11
N PHE A 287 -10.69 -4.60 -9.56
CA PHE A 287 -9.79 -4.51 -8.41
C PHE A 287 -8.61 -5.43 -8.67
N ASN A 288 -7.47 -4.86 -9.06
CA ASN A 288 -6.27 -5.61 -9.39
C ASN A 288 -5.11 -5.15 -8.52
N ILE A 289 -4.30 -6.11 -8.08
CA ILE A 289 -2.99 -5.85 -7.48
C ILE A 289 -1.96 -6.67 -8.25
N ASP A 290 -1.06 -5.98 -8.93
CA ASP A 290 0.04 -6.58 -9.68
C ASP A 290 1.33 -6.46 -8.89
N PHE A 291 2.07 -7.56 -8.79
CA PHE A 291 3.39 -7.63 -8.16
C PHE A 291 4.39 -8.07 -9.22
N ALA A 292 5.40 -7.25 -9.51
CA ALA A 292 6.49 -7.59 -10.40
C ALA A 292 7.72 -7.99 -9.58
N LEU A 293 8.26 -9.17 -9.89
CA LEU A 293 9.41 -9.76 -9.21
C LEU A 293 10.63 -9.74 -10.12
N ASP A 294 11.76 -9.29 -9.60
CA ASP A 294 13.03 -9.29 -10.33
C ASP A 294 13.64 -10.70 -10.43
N LYS A 295 14.80 -10.81 -11.08
CA LYS A 295 15.52 -12.08 -11.22
C LYS A 295 15.84 -12.78 -9.88
N ASN A 296 15.97 -12.03 -8.80
CA ASN A 296 16.28 -12.51 -7.45
C ASN A 296 15.03 -12.72 -6.59
N ASP A 297 13.83 -12.64 -7.19
CA ASP A 297 12.54 -12.74 -6.51
C ASP A 297 12.30 -11.61 -5.48
N PHE A 298 12.91 -10.43 -5.65
CA PHE A 298 12.51 -9.23 -4.92
C PHE A 298 11.29 -8.58 -5.58
N PRO A 299 10.30 -8.10 -4.79
CA PRO A 299 9.25 -7.27 -5.33
C PRO A 299 9.83 -5.90 -5.71
N VAL A 300 9.91 -5.62 -7.02
CA VAL A 300 10.49 -4.37 -7.55
C VAL A 300 9.43 -3.39 -8.03
N TYR A 301 8.21 -3.87 -8.29
CA TYR A 301 7.08 -3.02 -8.64
C TYR A 301 5.78 -3.60 -8.11
N GLN A 302 4.90 -2.72 -7.64
CA GLN A 302 3.54 -3.04 -7.25
C GLN A 302 2.59 -2.04 -7.91
N LYS A 303 1.45 -2.51 -8.40
CA LYS A 303 0.40 -1.65 -8.96
C LYS A 303 -0.95 -2.08 -8.42
N MET A 304 -1.71 -1.14 -7.88
CA MET A 304 -3.10 -1.33 -7.49
C MET A 304 -3.99 -0.52 -8.42
N VAL A 305 -5.04 -1.15 -8.95
CA VAL A 305 -6.09 -0.47 -9.70
C VAL A 305 -7.42 -0.85 -9.09
N ALA A 306 -8.19 0.13 -8.66
CA ALA A 306 -9.54 -0.06 -8.16
C ALA A 306 -10.51 0.84 -8.91
N ASP A 307 -11.67 0.29 -9.29
CA ASP A 307 -12.79 0.99 -9.90
C ASP A 307 -14.08 0.38 -9.32
N VAL A 308 -14.74 1.17 -8.49
CA VAL A 308 -15.90 0.78 -7.70
C VAL A 308 -17.02 1.81 -7.85
N LEU A 309 -18.23 1.31 -8.00
CA LEU A 309 -19.48 2.07 -7.95
C LEU A 309 -20.35 1.52 -6.82
N ILE A 310 -20.75 2.39 -5.90
CA ILE A 310 -21.61 2.08 -4.77
C ILE A 310 -22.96 2.78 -4.96
N LYS A 311 -24.04 2.04 -4.72
CA LYS A 311 -25.44 2.48 -4.76
C LYS A 311 -26.12 2.04 -3.46
N PRO A 312 -26.13 2.87 -2.41
CA PRO A 312 -26.67 2.46 -1.12
C PRO A 312 -28.12 1.96 -1.21
N GLU A 313 -28.44 0.87 -0.52
CA GLU A 313 -29.79 0.31 -0.53
C GLU A 313 -30.80 1.31 0.06
N GLY A 314 -31.97 1.42 -0.58
CA GLY A 314 -33.03 2.32 -0.12
C GLY A 314 -32.81 3.80 -0.46
N THR A 315 -31.70 4.17 -1.11
CA THR A 315 -31.49 5.52 -1.64
C THR A 315 -31.39 5.51 -3.17
N LYS A 316 -31.37 6.69 -3.78
CA LYS A 316 -31.07 6.87 -5.22
C LYS A 316 -29.66 7.41 -5.43
N ASP A 317 -28.82 7.32 -4.40
CA ASP A 317 -27.48 7.89 -4.42
C ASP A 317 -26.52 6.98 -5.20
N GLU A 318 -25.51 7.58 -5.82
CA GLU A 318 -24.43 6.87 -6.49
C GLU A 318 -23.08 7.48 -6.07
N VAL A 319 -22.16 6.64 -5.60
CA VAL A 319 -20.77 7.02 -5.31
C VAL A 319 -19.86 6.26 -6.27
N LYS A 320 -18.99 6.97 -6.99
CA LYS A 320 -17.95 6.36 -7.81
C LYS A 320 -16.58 6.70 -7.26
N LEU A 321 -15.74 5.68 -7.16
CA LEU A 321 -14.36 5.80 -6.75
C LEU A 321 -13.50 4.94 -7.68
N ALA A 322 -12.57 5.57 -8.37
CA ALA A 322 -11.51 4.89 -9.09
C ALA A 322 -10.17 5.48 -8.71
N PHE A 323 -9.18 4.63 -8.43
CA PHE A 323 -7.83 5.05 -8.14
C PHE A 323 -6.81 4.06 -8.66
N THR A 324 -5.62 4.58 -8.96
CA THR A 324 -4.46 3.82 -9.36
C THR A 324 -3.32 4.15 -8.41
N GLY A 325 -2.83 3.15 -7.69
CA GLY A 325 -1.61 3.22 -6.91
C GLY A 325 -0.50 2.45 -7.61
N SER A 326 0.73 2.90 -7.48
CA SER A 326 1.90 2.13 -7.83
C SER A 326 3.07 2.46 -6.94
N ASN A 327 3.98 1.50 -6.79
CA ASN A 327 5.21 1.66 -6.02
C ASN A 327 6.33 0.91 -6.73
N THR A 328 7.50 1.52 -6.82
CA THR A 328 8.71 0.95 -7.43
C THR A 328 9.83 0.96 -6.41
N TYR A 329 10.55 -0.15 -6.30
CA TYR A 329 11.76 -0.28 -5.50
C TYR A 329 12.98 -0.40 -6.41
N THR A 330 13.99 0.41 -6.14
CA THR A 330 15.26 0.41 -6.87
C THR A 330 16.44 0.49 -5.89
N LYS A 331 17.66 0.29 -6.39
CA LYS A 331 18.89 0.30 -5.59
C LYS A 331 18.81 -0.55 -4.31
N ILE A 332 18.16 -1.70 -4.43
CA ILE A 332 17.93 -2.64 -3.33
C ILE A 332 19.28 -3.10 -2.79
N ASN A 333 19.46 -2.98 -1.47
CA ASN A 333 20.66 -3.39 -0.73
C ASN A 333 21.95 -2.70 -1.19
N GLU A 334 21.83 -1.56 -1.86
CA GLU A 334 22.94 -0.65 -2.16
C GLU A 334 23.09 0.39 -1.06
N LYS A 335 24.25 1.06 -0.99
CA LYS A 335 24.44 2.16 -0.03
C LYS A 335 23.42 3.28 -0.30
N ALA A 336 22.65 3.66 0.71
CA ALA A 336 21.65 4.72 0.58
C ALA A 336 22.30 6.06 0.19
N ALA A 337 21.68 6.74 -0.78
CA ALA A 337 22.07 8.06 -1.24
C ALA A 337 21.14 9.13 -0.66
N PHE A 338 21.32 9.42 0.62
CA PHE A 338 20.60 10.46 1.37
C PHE A 338 20.85 11.86 0.79
N LYS A 339 19.78 12.55 0.38
CA LYS A 339 19.81 13.86 -0.26
C LYS A 339 19.49 14.99 0.72
N ILE A 340 18.56 14.75 1.63
CA ILE A 340 18.11 15.73 2.63
C ILE A 340 19.09 15.76 3.81
N ASN A 341 19.54 14.58 4.25
CA ASN A 341 20.26 14.29 5.49
C ASN A 341 19.45 14.71 6.75
N ILE A 342 19.92 14.31 7.92
CA ILE A 342 19.30 14.73 9.19
C ILE A 342 19.50 16.24 9.35
N PRO A 343 18.43 17.06 9.41
CA PRO A 343 18.53 18.51 9.57
C PRO A 343 19.15 18.90 10.92
N THR A 344 19.88 20.01 10.99
CA THR A 344 20.51 20.51 12.23
C THR A 344 20.58 22.03 12.27
N GLY A 345 20.71 22.63 13.47
CA GLY A 345 20.99 24.05 13.64
C GLY A 345 19.78 24.94 13.34
N ASP A 346 20.02 26.10 12.72
CA ASP A 346 19.01 27.16 12.50
C ASP A 346 17.86 26.74 11.56
N ASP A 347 18.05 25.66 10.80
CA ASP A 347 17.06 25.08 9.90
C ASP A 347 16.04 24.19 10.64
N VAL A 348 16.21 23.96 11.94
CA VAL A 348 15.34 23.12 12.77
C VAL A 348 14.63 23.96 13.82
N ILE A 349 13.35 23.70 14.03
CA ILE A 349 12.54 24.27 15.11
C ILE A 349 11.80 23.15 15.84
N THR A 350 11.58 23.34 17.13
CA THR A 350 10.77 22.43 17.95
C THR A 350 9.28 22.68 17.78
N MET A 351 8.44 21.75 18.25
CA MET A 351 6.99 21.97 18.30
C MET A 351 6.60 23.19 19.14
N GLN A 352 7.27 23.39 20.29
CA GLN A 352 7.00 24.55 21.15
C GLN A 352 7.31 25.87 20.42
N GLU A 353 8.48 25.97 19.77
CA GLU A 353 8.82 27.16 18.98
C GLU A 353 7.86 27.36 17.80
N PHE A 354 7.44 26.27 17.14
CA PHE A 354 6.46 26.35 16.06
C PHE A 354 5.13 26.92 16.56
N GLU A 355 4.60 26.41 17.68
CA GLU A 355 3.37 26.91 18.30
C GLU A 355 3.49 28.37 18.73
N GLU A 356 4.59 28.76 19.37
CA GLU A 356 4.85 30.15 19.78
C GLU A 356 4.88 31.10 18.58
N LEU A 357 5.58 30.73 17.51
CA LEU A 357 5.70 31.55 16.30
C LEU A 357 4.37 31.65 15.55
N MET A 358 3.60 30.57 15.50
CA MET A 358 2.24 30.59 14.96
C MET A 358 1.37 31.51 15.81
N ASN A 359 1.27 31.31 17.13
CA ASN A 359 0.44 32.11 18.03
C ASN A 359 0.79 33.60 17.99
N ALA A 360 2.09 33.95 17.97
CA ALA A 360 2.55 35.33 17.85
C ALA A 360 2.10 36.00 16.54
N SER A 361 1.96 35.23 15.46
CA SER A 361 1.46 35.72 14.18
C SER A 361 -0.07 35.84 14.11
N TYR A 362 -0.80 35.09 14.94
CA TYR A 362 -2.28 35.09 14.99
C TYR A 362 -2.87 35.94 16.13
N GLY A 363 -2.05 36.44 17.06
CA GLY A 363 -2.46 37.44 18.06
C GLY A 363 -3.35 36.92 19.18
N TYR A 364 -3.14 35.67 19.62
CA TYR A 364 -3.76 35.12 20.83
C TYR A 364 -2.81 35.17 22.03
#